data_AF-A0AA43U2Y7-F1
#
_entry.id   AF-A0AA43U2Y7-F1
#
_cell.length_a   1.000
_cell.length_b   1.000
_cell.length_c   1.000
_cell.angle_alpha   90.00
_cell.angle_beta   90.00
_cell.angle_gamma   90.00
#
_symmetry.space_group_name_H-M   'P 1'
#
loop_
_entity.id
_entity.type
_entity.pdbx_description
1 polymer ?
#
loop_
_entity_poly.entity_id
_entity_poly.type
_entity_poly.pdbx_seq_one_letter_code
_entity_poly.pdbx_strand_id
1 'polypeptide(L)'
;MKKLSLFLSVPMLSIPFVAISCSNENQDFFDNLNLNSTFVVEKDKIEEVGKIFDSTIETEEIINFETKEKRIVSKSLWEKFSAVDGKITRIFDGDTVEVVIENKLVESNNAFNVGDKVKVRIPLIDTLEQNVKDVTEREKKLSHIDTEYVHNVLKPGTKVRLISDNWTDGSYDRKIAYLFFGEGFKKNFSIDMLANGWTLPRINNNDLIAFISDFNNVDKSSVKSYLLPFVARAFNHGYINKKGFYVNEGVNITLNNKQINIKFNLPMDLAKEYIAHGSTLMSDAYQFLYPFNIEKKNRPKFGNPKNNIYEFLKSIKQK
;
A
#
# COMPACT_ATOMS: atom_id res chain seq x y z
N MET A 1 -69.55 27.66 -30.46
CA MET A 1 -68.35 28.44 -30.02
C MET A 1 -68.56 28.72 -28.54
N LYS A 2 -67.70 28.45 -27.55
CA LYS A 2 -66.25 28.19 -27.45
C LYS A 2 -66.03 27.13 -26.35
N LYS A 3 -65.10 26.20 -26.59
CA LYS A 3 -64.57 25.27 -25.57
C LYS A 3 -63.62 26.04 -24.65
N LEU A 4 -63.78 25.90 -23.34
CA LEU A 4 -62.84 26.41 -22.34
C LEU A 4 -61.92 25.25 -21.94
N SER A 5 -60.71 25.23 -22.48
CA SER A 5 -59.65 24.29 -22.12
C SER A 5 -58.79 24.87 -21.01
N LEU A 6 -58.75 24.15 -19.89
CA LEU A 6 -57.89 24.35 -18.73
C LEU A 6 -56.42 24.13 -19.16
N PHE A 7 -55.56 25.14 -19.04
CA PHE A 7 -54.10 24.97 -19.14
C PHE A 7 -53.51 25.00 -17.74
N LEU A 8 -53.08 23.83 -17.25
CA LEU A 8 -52.20 23.67 -16.10
C LEU A 8 -50.77 23.98 -16.55
N SER A 9 -50.22 25.11 -16.11
CA SER A 9 -48.79 25.41 -16.23
C SER A 9 -48.04 24.78 -15.06
N VAL A 10 -47.21 23.77 -15.36
CA VAL A 10 -46.24 23.21 -14.41
C VAL A 10 -45.00 24.10 -14.41
N PRO A 11 -44.43 24.46 -13.24
CA PRO A 11 -43.19 25.21 -13.22
C PRO A 11 -42.02 24.28 -13.58
N MET A 12 -41.32 24.58 -14.67
CA MET A 12 -40.01 23.99 -14.96
C MET A 12 -38.99 24.53 -13.95
N LEU A 13 -38.69 23.73 -12.92
CA LEU A 13 -37.49 23.90 -12.11
C LEU A 13 -36.30 23.41 -12.94
N SER A 14 -35.58 24.35 -13.56
CA SER A 14 -34.26 24.10 -14.14
C SER A 14 -33.22 23.95 -13.03
N ILE A 15 -33.02 22.70 -12.59
CA ILE A 15 -31.87 22.35 -11.75
C ILE A 15 -30.65 22.29 -12.68
N PRO A 16 -29.55 23.02 -12.43
CA PRO A 16 -28.30 22.76 -13.11
C PRO A 16 -27.75 21.45 -12.53
N PHE A 17 -28.08 20.33 -13.18
CA PHE A 17 -27.28 19.13 -13.07
C PHE A 17 -25.93 19.44 -13.71
N VAL A 18 -24.95 19.83 -12.88
CA VAL A 18 -23.56 19.52 -13.21
C VAL A 18 -23.44 18.02 -12.99
N ALA A 19 -23.86 17.26 -14.01
CA ALA A 19 -23.46 15.88 -14.14
C ALA A 19 -21.94 15.90 -14.31
N ILE A 20 -21.22 15.64 -13.22
CA ILE A 20 -19.89 15.06 -13.35
C ILE A 20 -20.15 13.73 -14.04
N SER A 21 -19.96 13.72 -15.36
CA SER A 21 -19.81 12.51 -16.13
C SER A 21 -18.80 11.65 -15.37
N CYS A 22 -19.29 10.65 -14.66
CA CYS A 22 -18.50 9.49 -14.31
C CYS A 22 -18.31 8.76 -15.64
N SER A 23 -17.35 9.22 -16.43
CA SER A 23 -16.92 8.45 -17.57
C SER A 23 -16.29 7.18 -17.01
N ASN A 24 -16.81 6.04 -17.46
CA ASN A 24 -16.15 4.74 -17.34
C ASN A 24 -14.72 4.79 -17.93
N GLU A 25 -14.37 5.83 -18.70
CA GLU A 25 -13.01 6.12 -19.19
C GLU A 25 -11.96 6.30 -18.07
N ASN A 26 -12.36 6.63 -16.83
CA ASN A 26 -11.40 6.76 -15.73
C ASN A 26 -10.94 5.40 -15.18
N GLN A 27 -11.71 4.33 -15.37
CA GLN A 27 -11.37 3.00 -14.88
C GLN A 27 -10.37 2.31 -15.84
N ASP A 28 -10.64 2.43 -17.14
CA ASP A 28 -9.80 1.86 -18.22
C ASP A 28 -8.34 2.36 -18.19
N PHE A 29 -8.09 3.58 -17.74
CA PHE A 29 -6.75 4.19 -17.91
C PHE A 29 -5.67 3.57 -17.00
N PHE A 30 -6.03 3.15 -15.79
CA PHE A 30 -5.12 2.48 -14.86
C PHE A 30 -4.91 1.02 -15.18
N ASP A 31 -5.96 0.40 -15.72
CA ASP A 31 -6.00 -0.99 -16.13
C ASP A 31 -5.20 -1.24 -17.42
N ASN A 32 -4.67 -0.19 -18.06
CA ASN A 32 -3.85 -0.28 -19.27
C ASN A 32 -2.33 -0.26 -19.04
N LEU A 33 -1.85 -0.25 -17.79
CA LEU A 33 -0.41 -0.35 -17.50
C LEU A 33 0.12 -1.76 -17.76
N ASN A 34 1.19 -1.94 -18.53
CA ASN A 34 1.79 -3.26 -18.72
C ASN A 34 3.00 -3.43 -17.81
N LEU A 35 2.95 -4.44 -16.95
CA LEU A 35 4.14 -4.95 -16.29
C LEU A 35 4.89 -5.83 -17.29
N ASN A 36 6.23 -5.82 -17.24
CA ASN A 36 7.02 -6.73 -18.07
C ASN A 36 6.96 -8.17 -17.52
N SER A 37 7.57 -9.11 -18.24
CA SER A 37 7.58 -10.53 -17.87
C SER A 37 8.27 -10.86 -16.54
N THR A 38 8.94 -9.89 -15.89
CA THR A 38 9.55 -10.11 -14.57
C THR A 38 8.52 -10.06 -13.43
N PHE A 39 7.29 -9.65 -13.70
CA PHE A 39 6.17 -9.69 -12.75
C PHE A 39 5.23 -10.84 -13.11
N VAL A 40 5.22 -11.89 -12.28
CA VAL A 40 4.44 -13.12 -12.53
C VAL A 40 2.97 -13.01 -12.13
N VAL A 41 2.62 -12.01 -11.32
CA VAL A 41 1.24 -11.72 -10.92
C VAL A 41 0.69 -10.62 -11.82
N GLU A 42 -0.48 -10.89 -12.41
CA GLU A 42 -1.21 -9.88 -13.19
C GLU A 42 -1.49 -8.66 -12.31
N LYS A 43 -1.30 -7.47 -12.89
CA LYS A 43 -1.41 -6.19 -12.18
C LYS A 43 -2.72 -6.04 -11.39
N ASP A 44 -3.82 -6.62 -11.86
CA ASP A 44 -5.15 -6.52 -11.27
C ASP A 44 -5.39 -7.44 -10.07
N LYS A 45 -4.57 -8.48 -9.91
CA LYS A 45 -4.65 -9.47 -8.82
C LYS A 45 -3.85 -9.02 -7.59
N ILE A 46 -4.13 -7.81 -7.08
CA ILE A 46 -3.41 -7.22 -5.93
C ILE A 46 -3.53 -8.07 -4.65
N GLU A 47 -4.59 -8.85 -4.52
CA GLU A 47 -4.85 -9.80 -3.43
C GLU A 47 -4.05 -11.10 -3.53
N GLU A 48 -3.30 -11.30 -4.63
CA GLU A 48 -2.45 -12.47 -4.86
C GLU A 48 -0.96 -12.12 -4.98
N VAL A 49 -0.57 -10.87 -4.68
CA VAL A 49 0.79 -10.36 -4.83
C VAL A 49 1.87 -11.18 -4.09
N GLY A 50 1.50 -11.92 -3.03
CA GLY A 50 2.39 -12.86 -2.36
C GLY A 50 2.92 -13.97 -3.27
N LYS A 51 2.15 -14.36 -4.30
CA LYS A 51 2.58 -15.37 -5.30
C LYS A 51 3.81 -14.95 -6.10
N ILE A 52 4.14 -13.66 -6.15
CA ILE A 52 5.39 -13.19 -6.74
C ILE A 52 6.56 -13.91 -6.10
N PHE A 53 6.51 -14.11 -4.78
CA PHE A 53 7.63 -14.61 -4.01
C PHE A 53 7.82 -16.14 -4.08
N ASP A 54 6.86 -16.84 -4.69
CA ASP A 54 7.00 -18.25 -5.08
C ASP A 54 7.93 -18.41 -6.30
N SER A 55 8.20 -17.32 -7.03
CA SER A 55 9.14 -17.33 -8.16
C SER A 55 10.55 -17.68 -7.70
N THR A 56 11.26 -18.42 -8.53
CA THR A 56 12.65 -18.81 -8.28
C THR A 56 13.63 -17.96 -9.07
N ILE A 57 14.77 -17.66 -8.46
CA ILE A 57 15.93 -17.03 -9.09
C ILE A 57 17.16 -17.92 -8.93
N GLU A 58 18.11 -17.76 -9.85
CA GLU A 58 19.44 -18.35 -9.72
C GLU A 58 20.35 -17.38 -8.94
N THR A 59 21.07 -17.90 -7.95
CA THR A 59 22.02 -17.14 -7.14
C THR A 59 23.32 -17.91 -7.01
N GLU A 60 24.44 -17.20 -7.01
CA GLU A 60 25.74 -17.78 -6.68
C GLU A 60 25.93 -17.86 -5.17
N GLU A 61 26.14 -19.06 -4.64
CA GLU A 61 26.56 -19.28 -3.25
C GLU A 61 28.03 -19.68 -3.19
N ILE A 62 28.75 -19.12 -2.21
CA ILE A 62 30.11 -19.53 -1.89
C ILE A 62 30.03 -20.79 -1.03
N ILE A 63 30.51 -21.92 -1.54
CA ILE A 63 30.54 -23.19 -0.82
C ILE A 63 31.78 -23.28 0.08
N ASN A 64 32.88 -22.66 -0.36
CA ASN A 64 34.13 -22.64 0.38
C ASN A 64 34.69 -21.22 0.42
N PHE A 65 34.75 -20.65 1.63
CA PHE A 65 35.22 -19.28 1.85
C PHE A 65 36.73 -19.12 1.62
N GLU A 66 37.53 -20.18 1.76
CA GLU A 66 38.97 -20.16 1.55
C GLU A 66 39.32 -20.21 0.06
N THR A 67 38.66 -21.07 -0.71
CA THR A 67 38.91 -21.24 -2.15
C THR A 67 38.04 -20.32 -3.03
N LYS A 68 37.03 -19.67 -2.44
CA LYS A 68 35.96 -18.94 -3.12
C LYS A 68 35.22 -19.79 -4.16
N GLU A 69 35.17 -21.10 -3.97
CA GLU A 69 34.39 -21.99 -4.83
C GLU A 69 32.91 -21.61 -4.73
N LYS A 70 32.27 -21.46 -5.91
CA LYS A 70 30.89 -21.03 -6.04
C LYS A 70 30.04 -22.11 -6.69
N ARG A 71 28.76 -22.16 -6.32
CA ARG A 71 27.73 -22.93 -7.01
C ARG A 71 26.53 -22.06 -7.28
N ILE A 72 25.91 -22.29 -8.43
CA ILE A 72 24.59 -21.74 -8.75
C ILE A 72 23.54 -22.58 -8.04
N VAL A 73 22.74 -21.94 -7.21
CA VAL A 73 21.58 -22.53 -6.55
C VAL A 73 20.32 -21.80 -6.99
N SER A 74 19.24 -22.55 -7.15
CA SER A 74 17.92 -21.98 -7.39
C SER A 74 17.23 -21.78 -6.03
N LYS A 75 16.73 -20.56 -5.79
CA LYS A 75 16.02 -20.19 -4.57
C LYS A 75 14.75 -19.45 -4.90
N SER A 76 13.68 -19.70 -4.15
CA SER A 76 12.51 -18.83 -4.15
C SER A 76 12.88 -17.44 -3.64
N LEU A 77 12.10 -16.42 -4.01
CA LEU A 77 12.27 -15.09 -3.42
C LEU A 77 11.95 -15.08 -1.93
N TRP A 78 11.08 -15.99 -1.44
CA TRP A 78 10.91 -16.21 0.01
C TRP A 78 12.23 -16.55 0.70
N GLU A 79 13.02 -17.46 0.13
CA GLU A 79 14.35 -17.82 0.65
C GLU A 79 15.35 -16.68 0.48
N LYS A 80 15.34 -16.00 -0.68
CA LYS A 80 16.21 -14.83 -0.93
C LYS A 80 16.07 -13.79 0.18
N PHE A 81 14.84 -13.41 0.50
CA PHE A 81 14.55 -12.41 1.53
C PHE A 81 14.40 -13.02 2.93
N SER A 82 14.96 -14.23 3.12
CA SER A 82 15.11 -14.90 4.41
C SER A 82 13.80 -14.97 5.21
N ALA A 83 12.73 -15.44 4.57
CA ALA A 83 11.39 -15.46 5.12
C ALA A 83 11.30 -16.20 6.47
N VAL A 84 10.43 -15.67 7.34
CA VAL A 84 10.05 -16.30 8.61
C VAL A 84 8.53 -16.37 8.72
N ASP A 85 8.03 -17.51 9.18
CA ASP A 85 6.62 -17.69 9.47
C ASP A 85 6.38 -17.44 10.96
N GLY A 86 5.23 -16.86 11.27
CA GLY A 86 4.84 -16.60 12.63
C GLY A 86 3.36 -16.35 12.79
N LYS A 87 3.00 -15.95 14.01
CA LYS A 87 1.63 -15.69 14.40
C LYS A 87 1.51 -14.32 15.06
N ILE A 88 0.50 -13.54 14.67
CA ILE A 88 0.21 -12.27 15.34
C ILE A 88 -0.14 -12.56 16.80
N THR A 89 0.49 -11.85 17.72
CA THR A 89 0.20 -11.93 19.16
C THR A 89 -0.39 -10.63 19.69
N ARG A 90 -0.02 -9.50 19.10
CA ARG A 90 -0.52 -8.17 19.48
C ARG A 90 -0.53 -7.22 18.28
N ILE A 91 -1.46 -6.27 18.29
CA ILE A 91 -1.47 -5.10 17.39
C ILE A 91 -1.17 -3.88 18.27
N PHE A 92 -0.21 -3.04 17.87
CA PHE A 92 0.13 -1.82 18.61
C PHE A 92 -0.56 -0.59 18.02
N ASP A 93 -0.60 -0.52 16.69
CA ASP A 93 -1.24 0.51 15.87
C ASP A 93 -1.44 -0.05 14.45
N GLY A 94 -1.87 0.79 13.51
CA GLY A 94 -2.27 0.38 12.18
C GLY A 94 -1.14 -0.17 11.29
N ASP A 95 0.12 0.07 11.62
CA ASP A 95 1.28 -0.42 10.85
C ASP A 95 2.36 -1.14 11.69
N THR A 96 2.11 -1.33 12.99
CA THR A 96 3.01 -2.02 13.92
C THR A 96 2.31 -3.15 14.67
N VAL A 97 2.89 -4.36 14.58
CA VAL A 97 2.37 -5.58 15.21
C VAL A 97 3.46 -6.34 15.98
N GLU A 98 3.06 -7.22 16.89
CA GLU A 98 3.93 -8.23 17.52
C GLU A 98 3.67 -9.59 16.90
N VAL A 99 4.72 -10.27 16.49
CA VAL A 99 4.68 -11.61 15.89
C VAL A 99 5.52 -12.55 16.73
N VAL A 100 4.99 -13.72 17.08
CA VAL A 100 5.81 -14.84 17.58
C VAL A 100 6.31 -15.66 16.39
N ILE A 101 7.62 -15.88 16.31
CA ILE A 101 8.24 -16.66 15.23
C ILE A 101 7.96 -18.14 15.46
N GLU A 102 7.36 -18.80 14.47
CA GLU A 102 7.02 -20.23 14.52
C GLU A 102 7.96 -21.08 13.65
N ASN A 103 8.46 -20.53 12.54
CA ASN A 103 9.34 -21.23 11.62
C ASN A 103 10.25 -20.27 10.84
N LYS A 104 11.42 -20.76 10.41
CA LYS A 104 12.35 -20.02 9.55
C LYS A 104 12.50 -20.80 8.24
N LEU A 105 12.30 -20.14 7.10
CA LEU A 105 12.43 -20.81 5.80
C LEU A 105 13.90 -21.05 5.42
N VAL A 106 14.80 -20.24 5.97
CA VAL A 106 16.24 -20.39 5.80
C VAL A 106 16.85 -20.55 7.19
N GLU A 107 17.46 -21.71 7.45
CA GLU A 107 18.05 -22.02 8.76
C GLU A 107 19.17 -21.04 9.15
N SER A 108 19.96 -20.60 8.16
CA SER A 108 21.04 -19.62 8.35
C SER A 108 20.55 -18.21 8.68
N ASN A 109 19.23 -17.96 8.66
CA ASN A 109 18.68 -16.73 9.19
C ASN A 109 18.84 -16.72 10.72
N ASN A 110 19.90 -16.05 11.17
CA ASN A 110 20.26 -15.87 12.57
C ASN A 110 19.62 -14.63 13.21
N ALA A 111 18.73 -13.91 12.49
CA ALA A 111 18.07 -12.74 13.03
C ALA A 111 17.12 -13.10 14.19
N PHE A 112 16.57 -14.32 14.18
CA PHE A 112 15.59 -14.78 15.16
C PHE A 112 15.75 -16.27 15.48
N ASN A 113 15.24 -16.64 16.65
CA ASN A 113 14.96 -18.02 17.06
C ASN A 113 13.45 -18.29 17.01
N VAL A 114 13.09 -19.57 16.85
CA VAL A 114 11.70 -20.00 17.00
C VAL A 114 11.25 -19.74 18.45
N GLY A 115 10.09 -19.12 18.62
CA GLY A 115 9.55 -18.66 19.89
C GLY A 115 9.83 -17.20 20.21
N ASP A 116 10.72 -16.53 19.47
CA ASP A 116 10.99 -15.11 19.67
C ASP A 116 9.74 -14.27 19.40
N LYS A 117 9.51 -13.27 20.26
CA LYS A 117 8.51 -12.23 20.03
C LYS A 117 9.18 -11.03 19.39
N VAL A 118 8.74 -10.68 18.20
CA VAL A 118 9.33 -9.63 17.39
C VAL A 118 8.28 -8.56 17.13
N LYS A 119 8.63 -7.32 17.45
CA LYS A 119 7.84 -6.15 17.07
C LYS A 119 8.21 -5.73 15.65
N VAL A 120 7.22 -5.66 14.78
CA VAL A 120 7.38 -5.46 13.34
C VAL A 120 6.72 -4.14 12.94
N ARG A 121 7.48 -3.25 12.31
CA ARG A 121 6.95 -2.08 11.58
C ARG A 121 6.79 -2.48 10.12
N ILE A 122 5.57 -2.36 9.60
CA ILE A 122 5.19 -2.82 8.27
C ILE A 122 5.40 -1.67 7.26
N PRO A 123 6.41 -1.73 6.37
CA PRO A 123 6.77 -0.61 5.51
C PRO A 123 5.73 -0.34 4.39
N LEU A 124 6.02 0.65 3.53
CA LEU A 124 5.21 1.11 2.39
C LEU A 124 3.97 1.94 2.74
N ILE A 125 3.55 1.93 4.00
CA ILE A 125 2.40 2.68 4.51
C ILE A 125 2.77 3.43 5.80
N ASP A 126 1.95 4.41 6.14
CA ASP A 126 1.93 5.08 7.44
C ASP A 126 0.47 5.19 7.89
N THR A 127 0.16 4.70 9.08
CA THR A 127 -1.18 4.89 9.67
C THR A 127 -1.21 6.09 10.60
N LEU A 128 -2.41 6.57 10.93
CA LEU A 128 -2.55 7.66 11.88
C LEU A 128 -2.04 7.22 13.25
N GLU A 129 -1.35 8.12 13.94
CA GLU A 129 -0.69 7.77 15.20
C GLU A 129 -1.68 7.75 16.36
N GLN A 130 -1.56 6.78 17.28
CA GLN A 130 -2.42 6.70 18.47
C GLN A 130 -1.67 6.76 19.80
N ASN A 131 -0.38 6.40 19.78
CA ASN A 131 0.44 6.21 20.98
C ASN A 131 1.56 7.25 21.14
N VAL A 132 1.58 8.30 20.30
CA VAL A 132 2.61 9.35 20.35
C VAL A 132 2.11 10.55 21.16
N LYS A 133 3.00 11.15 21.96
CA LYS A 133 2.66 12.21 22.94
C LYS A 133 2.03 13.46 22.31
N ASP A 134 2.47 13.83 21.11
CA ASP A 134 2.12 15.12 20.47
C ASP A 134 1.03 15.00 19.40
N VAL A 135 0.22 13.94 19.45
CA VAL A 135 -0.86 13.67 18.49
C VAL A 135 -2.14 14.38 18.92
N THR A 136 -2.84 15.02 17.97
CA THR A 136 -4.14 15.65 18.26
C THR A 136 -5.20 14.62 18.62
N GLU A 137 -6.17 15.00 19.45
CA GLU A 137 -7.32 14.14 19.74
C GLU A 137 -8.09 13.74 18.48
N ARG A 138 -8.10 14.58 17.44
CA ARG A 138 -8.70 14.27 16.15
C ARG A 138 -7.98 13.12 15.44
N GLU A 139 -6.66 13.20 15.31
CA GLU A 139 -5.84 12.13 14.73
C GLU A 139 -6.00 10.82 15.51
N LYS A 140 -5.95 10.86 16.85
CA LYS A 140 -6.21 9.68 17.70
C LYS A 140 -7.59 9.06 17.49
N LYS A 141 -8.64 9.87 17.25
CA LYS A 141 -9.98 9.30 17.00
C LYS A 141 -10.07 8.65 15.62
N LEU A 142 -9.39 9.22 14.62
CA LEU A 142 -9.34 8.65 13.28
C LEU A 142 -8.48 7.38 13.23
N SER A 143 -7.37 7.32 13.96
CA SER A 143 -6.50 6.14 14.04
C SER A 143 -7.22 4.90 14.58
N HIS A 144 -8.18 5.06 15.49
CA HIS A 144 -8.98 3.92 15.95
C HIS A 144 -9.78 3.26 14.82
N ILE A 145 -10.15 4.01 13.78
CA ILE A 145 -10.92 3.49 12.64
C ILE A 145 -10.03 2.61 11.77
N ASP A 146 -8.83 3.06 11.41
CA ASP A 146 -7.89 2.22 10.65
C ASP A 146 -7.42 1.00 11.47
N THR A 147 -7.20 1.18 12.78
CA THR A 147 -6.77 0.11 13.67
C THR A 147 -7.87 -0.93 13.87
N GLU A 148 -9.15 -0.56 13.88
CA GLU A 148 -10.27 -1.51 13.89
C GLU A 148 -10.24 -2.43 12.66
N TYR A 149 -9.94 -1.88 11.48
CA TYR A 149 -9.75 -2.68 10.28
C TYR A 149 -8.58 -3.66 10.45
N VAL A 150 -7.44 -3.21 11.00
CA VAL A 150 -6.29 -4.09 11.29
C VAL A 150 -6.66 -5.21 12.25
N HIS A 151 -7.44 -4.92 13.29
CA HIS A 151 -7.92 -5.95 14.22
C HIS A 151 -8.78 -7.01 13.54
N ASN A 152 -9.53 -6.65 12.50
CA ASN A 152 -10.33 -7.61 11.73
C ASN A 152 -9.48 -8.50 10.82
N VAL A 153 -8.44 -7.94 10.19
CA VAL A 153 -7.59 -8.64 9.22
C VAL A 153 -6.48 -9.45 9.90
N LEU A 154 -5.80 -8.85 10.88
CA LEU A 154 -4.63 -9.37 11.58
C LEU A 154 -4.92 -9.68 13.05
N LYS A 155 -6.12 -10.18 13.37
CA LYS A 155 -6.45 -10.57 14.75
C LYS A 155 -5.36 -11.46 15.38
N PRO A 156 -5.14 -11.36 16.71
CA PRO A 156 -4.25 -12.28 17.40
C PRO A 156 -4.57 -13.73 17.05
N GLY A 157 -3.53 -14.45 16.65
CA GLY A 157 -3.62 -15.81 16.15
C GLY A 157 -3.55 -15.93 14.61
N THR A 158 -3.63 -14.84 13.86
CA THR A 158 -3.46 -14.86 12.40
C THR A 158 -2.05 -15.32 12.04
N LYS A 159 -1.95 -16.32 11.16
CA LYS A 159 -0.68 -16.79 10.59
C LYS A 159 -0.19 -15.80 9.55
N VAL A 160 1.10 -15.51 9.61
CA VAL A 160 1.77 -14.55 8.73
C VAL A 160 3.12 -15.08 8.27
N ARG A 161 3.56 -14.61 7.11
CA ARG A 161 4.93 -14.74 6.62
C ARG A 161 5.53 -13.36 6.51
N LEU A 162 6.73 -13.20 7.04
CA LEU A 162 7.47 -11.95 7.04
C LEU A 162 8.72 -12.11 6.19
N ILE A 163 9.04 -11.09 5.39
CA ILE A 163 10.32 -10.95 4.69
C ILE A 163 10.88 -9.56 4.93
N SER A 164 12.19 -9.41 4.79
CA SER A 164 12.87 -8.13 4.90
C SER A 164 13.94 -7.99 3.82
N ASP A 165 14.19 -6.76 3.38
CA ASP A 165 15.36 -6.45 2.56
C ASP A 165 16.65 -6.77 3.33
N ASN A 166 16.62 -6.52 4.65
CA ASN A 166 17.70 -6.85 5.56
C ASN A 166 17.17 -6.92 7.00
N TRP A 167 17.28 -8.10 7.63
CA TRP A 167 16.82 -8.30 9.00
C TRP A 167 17.62 -7.55 10.08
N THR A 168 18.79 -6.98 9.73
CA THR A 168 19.48 -6.07 10.65
C THR A 168 18.84 -4.69 10.70
N ASP A 169 18.06 -4.31 9.69
CA ASP A 169 17.40 -3.01 9.63
C ASP A 169 16.32 -2.92 10.72
N GLY A 170 16.37 -1.82 11.46
CA GLY A 170 15.46 -1.58 12.58
C GLY A 170 15.06 -0.12 12.67
N SER A 171 13.85 0.10 13.17
CA SER A 171 13.37 1.41 13.59
C SER A 171 13.09 1.34 15.09
N TYR A 172 14.04 1.84 15.88
CA TYR A 172 14.04 1.70 17.35
C TYR A 172 14.04 0.22 17.77
N ASP A 173 13.06 -0.21 18.55
CA ASP A 173 12.86 -1.59 19.03
C ASP A 173 12.15 -2.49 17.99
N ARG A 174 11.90 -1.98 16.78
CA ARG A 174 11.09 -2.66 15.75
C ARG A 174 11.95 -3.13 14.59
N LYS A 175 11.65 -4.32 14.08
CA LYS A 175 12.16 -4.82 12.81
C LYS A 175 11.30 -4.33 11.65
N ILE A 176 11.93 -3.97 10.53
CA ILE A 176 11.20 -3.60 9.32
C ILE A 176 10.97 -4.86 8.49
N ALA A 177 9.71 -5.23 8.28
CA ALA A 177 9.38 -6.40 7.49
C ALA A 177 8.05 -6.25 6.75
N TYR A 178 8.01 -6.79 5.53
CA TYR A 178 6.80 -6.87 4.73
C TYR A 178 5.98 -8.06 5.22
N LEU A 179 4.73 -7.79 5.56
CA LEU A 179 3.84 -8.77 6.16
C LEU A 179 2.90 -9.37 5.12
N PHE A 180 2.93 -10.69 5.00
CA PHE A 180 2.06 -11.47 4.13
C PHE A 180 1.12 -12.36 4.95
N PHE A 181 -0.12 -12.48 4.50
CA PHE A 181 -1.17 -13.18 5.23
C PHE A 181 -2.20 -13.81 4.29
N GLY A 182 -3.20 -14.47 4.87
CA GLY A 182 -4.21 -15.23 4.12
C GLY A 182 -3.70 -16.60 3.68
N GLU A 183 -4.57 -17.33 2.98
CA GLU A 183 -4.24 -18.65 2.46
C GLU A 183 -2.97 -18.61 1.60
N GLY A 184 -1.98 -19.44 1.93
CA GLY A 184 -0.70 -19.48 1.24
C GLY A 184 0.11 -18.18 1.28
N PHE A 185 -0.20 -17.27 2.23
CA PHE A 185 0.45 -15.94 2.33
C PHE A 185 0.31 -15.09 1.06
N LYS A 186 -0.77 -15.28 0.29
CA LYS A 186 -0.96 -14.61 -1.01
C LYS A 186 -1.24 -13.11 -0.92
N LYS A 187 -1.65 -12.59 0.25
CA LYS A 187 -1.95 -11.16 0.44
C LYS A 187 -0.80 -10.44 1.12
N ASN A 188 -0.49 -9.23 0.69
CA ASN A 188 0.40 -8.31 1.40
C ASN A 188 -0.41 -7.27 2.18
N PHE A 189 -0.08 -7.05 3.44
CA PHE A 189 -0.85 -6.18 4.33
C PHE A 189 -0.85 -4.70 3.92
N SER A 190 0.30 -4.14 3.53
CA SER A 190 0.38 -2.75 3.10
C SER A 190 -0.50 -2.48 1.88
N ILE A 191 -0.49 -3.41 0.92
CA ILE A 191 -1.32 -3.36 -0.28
C ILE A 191 -2.81 -3.51 0.08
N ASP A 192 -3.16 -4.40 1.01
CA ASP A 192 -4.54 -4.58 1.49
C ASP A 192 -5.08 -3.32 2.19
N MET A 193 -4.28 -2.69 3.05
CA MET A 193 -4.63 -1.42 3.71
C MET A 193 -4.89 -0.28 2.70
N LEU A 194 -4.02 -0.15 1.69
CA LEU A 194 -4.16 0.84 0.63
C LEU A 194 -5.38 0.57 -0.26
N ALA A 195 -5.60 -0.68 -0.65
CA ALA A 195 -6.73 -1.11 -1.49
C ALA A 195 -8.08 -0.86 -0.82
N ASN A 196 -8.10 -0.80 0.51
CA ASN A 196 -9.28 -0.48 1.31
C ASN A 196 -9.32 0.97 1.80
N GLY A 197 -8.36 1.82 1.40
CA GLY A 197 -8.40 3.26 1.64
C GLY A 197 -8.17 3.68 3.09
N TRP A 198 -7.46 2.86 3.88
CA TRP A 198 -7.23 3.10 5.31
C TRP A 198 -5.92 3.84 5.61
N THR A 199 -5.10 4.14 4.61
CA THR A 199 -3.76 4.71 4.83
C THR A 199 -3.23 5.41 3.58
N LEU A 200 -2.11 6.10 3.71
CA LEU A 200 -1.34 6.68 2.62
C LEU A 200 -0.04 5.88 2.41
N PRO A 201 0.46 5.79 1.16
CA PRO A 201 1.76 5.19 0.93
C PRO A 201 2.88 6.06 1.53
N ARG A 202 3.84 5.41 2.17
CA ARG A 202 5.08 6.00 2.70
C ARG A 202 6.26 5.38 1.98
N ILE A 203 6.59 5.95 0.83
CA ILE A 203 7.61 5.45 -0.09
C ILE A 203 8.40 6.64 -0.62
N ASN A 204 9.68 6.68 -0.30
CA ASN A 204 10.51 7.83 -0.64
C ASN A 204 10.98 7.79 -2.11
N ASN A 205 11.56 8.89 -2.59
CA ASN A 205 12.04 9.00 -3.97
C ASN A 205 13.16 7.99 -4.32
N ASN A 206 13.98 7.57 -3.35
CA ASN A 206 15.03 6.58 -3.61
C ASN A 206 14.44 5.19 -3.89
N ASP A 207 13.33 4.84 -3.24
CA ASP A 207 12.60 3.59 -3.50
C ASP A 207 12.07 3.58 -4.95
N LEU A 208 11.54 4.69 -5.45
CA LEU A 208 11.10 4.81 -6.85
C LEU A 208 12.28 4.68 -7.82
N ILE A 209 13.40 5.36 -7.54
CA ILE A 209 14.62 5.26 -8.36
C ILE A 209 15.14 3.81 -8.42
N ALA A 210 15.18 3.12 -7.28
CA ALA A 210 15.59 1.72 -7.20
C ALA A 210 14.66 0.82 -8.04
N PHE A 211 13.34 1.00 -7.91
CA PHE A 211 12.37 0.28 -8.73
C PHE A 211 12.56 0.51 -10.24
N ILE A 212 12.76 1.77 -10.65
CA ILE A 212 13.00 2.11 -12.06
C ILE A 212 14.25 1.39 -12.59
N SER A 213 15.32 1.38 -11.79
CA SER A 213 16.56 0.68 -12.12
C SER A 213 16.36 -0.84 -12.20
N ASP A 214 15.57 -1.41 -11.30
CA ASP A 214 15.32 -2.85 -11.19
C ASP A 214 14.21 -3.37 -12.10
N PHE A 215 13.50 -2.49 -12.82
CA PHE A 215 12.26 -2.86 -13.48
C PHE A 215 12.44 -4.05 -14.43
N ASN A 216 13.51 -4.05 -15.21
CA ASN A 216 13.82 -5.13 -16.17
C ASN A 216 14.64 -6.29 -15.59
N ASN A 217 15.04 -6.21 -14.32
CA ASN A 217 15.81 -7.28 -13.67
C ASN A 217 14.85 -8.37 -13.17
N VAL A 218 15.14 -9.63 -13.50
CA VAL A 218 14.43 -10.79 -12.92
C VAL A 218 14.71 -10.85 -11.42
N ASP A 219 15.97 -10.66 -11.06
CA ASP A 219 16.43 -10.56 -9.69
C ASP A 219 16.48 -9.09 -9.24
N LYS A 220 15.42 -8.61 -8.59
CA LYS A 220 15.33 -7.21 -8.13
C LYS A 220 16.03 -7.06 -6.78
N SER A 221 16.69 -5.93 -6.58
CA SER A 221 17.52 -5.69 -5.40
C SER A 221 16.74 -5.62 -4.09
N SER A 222 15.45 -5.27 -4.14
CA SER A 222 14.61 -5.09 -2.95
C SER A 222 13.23 -5.73 -3.09
N VAL A 223 12.62 -6.07 -1.95
CA VAL A 223 11.21 -6.47 -1.84
C VAL A 223 10.29 -5.37 -2.38
N LYS A 224 10.60 -4.09 -2.11
CA LYS A 224 9.81 -2.96 -2.64
C LYS A 224 9.75 -2.98 -4.16
N SER A 225 10.87 -3.24 -4.83
CA SER A 225 10.92 -3.28 -6.30
C SER A 225 9.94 -4.29 -6.90
N TYR A 226 9.59 -5.36 -6.18
CA TYR A 226 8.52 -6.30 -6.57
C TYR A 226 7.11 -5.77 -6.27
N LEU A 227 6.93 -5.01 -5.19
CA LEU A 227 5.62 -4.60 -4.67
C LEU A 227 5.12 -3.24 -5.19
N LEU A 228 6.01 -2.32 -5.60
CA LEU A 228 5.62 -0.92 -5.91
C LEU A 228 4.51 -0.77 -6.96
N PRO A 229 4.46 -1.55 -8.06
CA PRO A 229 3.35 -1.45 -9.00
C PRO A 229 1.99 -1.77 -8.36
N PHE A 230 1.95 -2.75 -7.47
CA PHE A 230 0.75 -3.17 -6.77
C PHE A 230 0.37 -2.18 -5.66
N VAL A 231 1.34 -1.56 -5.00
CA VAL A 231 1.11 -0.44 -4.08
C VAL A 231 0.45 0.73 -4.81
N ALA A 232 1.00 1.12 -5.97
CA ALA A 232 0.45 2.19 -6.78
C ALA A 232 -0.99 1.89 -7.20
N ARG A 233 -1.26 0.66 -7.64
CA ARG A 233 -2.61 0.24 -8.02
C ARG A 233 -3.56 0.24 -6.85
N ALA A 234 -3.18 -0.40 -5.74
CA ALA A 234 -4.01 -0.49 -4.53
C ALA A 234 -4.40 0.89 -3.99
N PHE A 235 -3.44 1.81 -3.93
CA PHE A 235 -3.71 3.16 -3.48
C PHE A 235 -4.74 3.89 -4.36
N ASN A 236 -4.57 3.83 -5.68
CA ASN A 236 -5.53 4.46 -6.60
C ASN A 236 -6.88 3.74 -6.54
N HIS A 237 -6.91 2.41 -6.40
CA HIS A 237 -8.13 1.63 -6.25
C HIS A 237 -8.93 2.05 -5.01
N GLY A 238 -8.29 2.13 -3.84
CA GLY A 238 -8.94 2.56 -2.59
C GLY A 238 -9.50 3.97 -2.68
N TYR A 239 -8.72 4.89 -3.26
CA TYR A 239 -9.13 6.29 -3.44
C TYR A 239 -10.27 6.48 -4.46
N ILE A 240 -10.16 5.88 -5.64
CA ILE A 240 -11.15 6.04 -6.74
C ILE A 240 -12.48 5.39 -6.36
N ASN A 241 -12.44 4.21 -5.75
CA ASN A 241 -13.64 3.49 -5.32
C ASN A 241 -14.19 3.97 -3.97
N LYS A 242 -13.69 5.09 -3.44
CA LYS A 242 -14.22 5.73 -2.23
C LYS A 242 -14.32 4.77 -1.05
N LYS A 243 -13.24 4.05 -0.78
CA LYS A 243 -13.13 3.11 0.35
C LYS A 243 -12.46 3.76 1.57
N GLY A 244 -12.68 3.16 2.74
CA GLY A 244 -12.01 3.55 3.98
C GLY A 244 -12.27 5.01 4.34
N PHE A 245 -11.21 5.79 4.51
CA PHE A 245 -11.35 7.23 4.78
C PHE A 245 -11.97 8.03 3.63
N TYR A 246 -11.97 7.48 2.40
CA TYR A 246 -12.46 8.17 1.21
C TYR A 246 -13.95 7.96 0.91
N VAL A 247 -14.71 7.32 1.81
CA VAL A 247 -16.17 7.10 1.64
C VAL A 247 -16.95 8.41 1.45
N ASN A 248 -17.96 8.38 0.58
CA ASN A 248 -18.69 9.60 0.16
C ASN A 248 -19.50 10.23 1.30
N GLU A 249 -20.00 9.40 2.20
CA GLU A 249 -20.71 9.78 3.42
C GLU A 249 -19.80 10.42 4.48
N GLY A 250 -18.47 10.29 4.34
CA GLY A 250 -17.49 10.69 5.33
C GLY A 250 -17.41 9.74 6.53
N VAL A 251 -16.37 9.92 7.34
CA VAL A 251 -16.16 9.14 8.57
C VAL A 251 -16.66 9.92 9.78
N ASN A 252 -17.34 9.23 10.69
CA ASN A 252 -17.85 9.84 11.92
C ASN A 252 -16.88 9.60 13.07
N ILE A 253 -16.48 10.67 13.75
CA ILE A 253 -15.73 10.59 15.01
C ILE A 253 -16.45 11.36 16.12
N THR A 254 -16.14 11.03 17.36
CA THR A 254 -16.63 11.80 18.52
C THR A 254 -15.50 12.64 19.09
N LEU A 255 -15.64 13.97 19.03
CA LEU A 255 -14.72 14.94 19.62
C LEU A 255 -15.46 15.85 20.59
N ASN A 256 -14.96 15.97 21.82
CA ASN A 256 -15.57 16.78 22.88
C ASN A 256 -17.08 16.49 23.05
N ASN A 257 -17.45 15.20 23.09
CA ASN A 257 -18.83 14.70 23.19
C ASN A 257 -19.76 15.13 22.04
N LYS A 258 -19.22 15.56 20.90
CA LYS A 258 -19.98 15.86 19.68
C LYS A 258 -19.57 14.92 18.56
N GLN A 259 -20.56 14.37 17.85
CA GLN A 259 -20.30 13.66 16.61
C GLN A 259 -19.91 14.65 15.52
N ILE A 260 -18.80 14.38 14.85
CA ILE A 260 -18.28 15.15 13.73
C ILE A 260 -18.12 14.20 12.55
N ASN A 261 -18.74 14.55 11.43
CA ASN A 261 -18.54 13.87 10.16
C ASN A 261 -17.41 14.56 9.40
N ILE A 262 -16.40 13.79 8.99
CA ILE A 262 -15.23 14.29 8.25
C ILE A 262 -15.22 13.66 6.87
N LYS A 263 -15.08 14.51 5.84
CA LYS A 263 -14.96 14.06 4.45
C LYS A 263 -13.55 14.27 3.94
N PHE A 264 -12.91 13.17 3.56
CA PHE A 264 -11.61 13.19 2.89
C PHE A 264 -11.84 13.03 1.39
N ASN A 265 -11.96 14.15 0.68
CA ASN A 265 -12.27 14.12 -0.75
C ASN A 265 -11.04 13.78 -1.60
N LEU A 266 -9.85 14.17 -1.13
CA LEU A 266 -8.56 13.94 -1.76
C LEU A 266 -7.58 13.27 -0.78
N PRO A 267 -6.55 12.54 -1.27
CA PRO A 267 -5.51 12.00 -0.42
C PRO A 267 -4.78 13.07 0.41
N MET A 268 -4.66 14.28 -0.13
CA MET A 268 -4.10 15.44 0.58
C MET A 268 -4.94 15.85 1.80
N ASP A 269 -6.26 15.61 1.80
CA ASP A 269 -7.09 15.90 2.97
C ASP A 269 -6.78 14.93 4.11
N LEU A 270 -6.58 13.66 3.79
CA LEU A 270 -6.15 12.65 4.76
C LEU A 270 -4.73 12.95 5.26
N ALA A 271 -3.81 13.34 4.36
CA ALA A 271 -2.43 13.65 4.71
C ALA A 271 -2.29 14.79 5.76
N LYS A 272 -3.23 15.74 5.77
CA LYS A 272 -3.25 16.84 6.76
C LYS A 272 -3.50 16.36 8.19
N GLU A 273 -4.06 15.17 8.37
CA GLU A 273 -4.31 14.61 9.69
C GLU A 273 -3.03 13.98 10.30
N TYR A 274 -1.99 13.73 9.49
CA TYR A 274 -0.70 13.20 9.97
C TYR A 274 0.21 14.33 10.43
N ILE A 275 0.19 14.68 11.72
CA ILE A 275 0.89 15.86 12.24
C ILE A 275 2.41 15.76 12.04
N ALA A 276 2.99 14.59 12.30
CA ALA A 276 4.44 14.41 12.26
C ALA A 276 5.00 14.29 10.82
N HIS A 277 4.20 13.81 9.87
CA HIS A 277 4.71 13.30 8.59
C HIS A 277 3.91 13.75 7.35
N GLY A 278 2.80 14.49 7.52
CA GLY A 278 1.81 14.72 6.46
C GLY A 278 2.32 15.36 5.17
N SER A 279 3.23 16.34 5.25
CA SER A 279 3.78 17.00 4.06
C SER A 279 4.70 16.09 3.24
N THR A 280 5.54 15.31 3.91
CA THR A 280 6.41 14.31 3.28
C THR A 280 5.59 13.16 2.73
N LEU A 281 4.62 12.63 3.50
CA LEU A 281 3.73 11.56 3.07
C LEU A 281 2.98 11.91 1.80
N MET A 282 2.51 13.15 1.67
CA MET A 282 1.80 13.53 0.45
C MET A 282 2.74 13.68 -0.76
N SER A 283 3.97 14.16 -0.55
CA SER A 283 4.97 14.20 -1.62
C SER A 283 5.32 12.78 -2.10
N ASP A 284 5.41 11.83 -1.19
CA ASP A 284 5.60 10.41 -1.48
C ASP A 284 4.38 9.86 -2.23
N ALA A 285 3.17 10.09 -1.71
CA ALA A 285 1.92 9.65 -2.32
C ALA A 285 1.71 10.14 -3.75
N TYR A 286 2.15 11.37 -4.10
CA TYR A 286 2.05 11.86 -5.48
C TYR A 286 2.86 11.05 -6.50
N GLN A 287 3.95 10.39 -6.08
CA GLN A 287 4.72 9.52 -6.96
C GLN A 287 3.95 8.25 -7.35
N PHE A 288 2.94 7.89 -6.55
CA PHE A 288 2.13 6.68 -6.69
C PHE A 288 0.66 6.98 -6.99
N LEU A 289 0.22 8.23 -7.03
CA LEU A 289 -1.08 8.62 -7.57
C LEU A 289 -1.03 8.67 -9.09
N TYR A 290 -2.18 8.40 -9.70
CA TYR A 290 -2.33 8.74 -11.09
C TYR A 290 -2.11 10.23 -11.33
N PRO A 291 -1.37 10.62 -12.38
CA PRO A 291 -1.19 12.02 -12.71
C PRO A 291 -2.48 12.83 -12.84
N PHE A 292 -3.56 12.25 -13.35
CA PHE A 292 -4.86 12.93 -13.41
C PHE A 292 -5.47 13.19 -12.02
N ASN A 293 -5.22 12.31 -11.04
CA ASN A 293 -5.70 12.42 -9.67
C ASN A 293 -4.84 13.36 -8.80
N ILE A 294 -3.69 13.81 -9.29
CA ILE A 294 -2.83 14.78 -8.61
C ILE A 294 -3.44 16.19 -8.70
N GLU A 295 -3.35 16.99 -7.63
CA GLU A 295 -3.76 18.39 -7.63
C GLU A 295 -3.08 19.15 -8.78
N LYS A 296 -3.83 19.98 -9.52
CA LYS A 296 -3.35 20.66 -10.73
C LYS A 296 -1.98 21.35 -10.55
N LYS A 297 -1.76 22.03 -9.42
CA LYS A 297 -0.51 22.72 -9.08
C LYS A 297 0.72 21.79 -8.99
N ASN A 298 0.51 20.52 -8.65
CA ASN A 298 1.57 19.53 -8.44
C ASN A 298 1.81 18.66 -9.70
N ARG A 299 0.86 18.61 -10.64
CA ARG A 299 0.99 17.81 -11.88
C ARG A 299 2.26 18.08 -12.68
N PRO A 300 2.76 19.32 -12.85
CA PRO A 300 4.01 19.55 -13.59
C PRO A 300 5.22 18.82 -12.99
N LYS A 301 5.26 18.63 -11.66
CA LYS A 301 6.35 17.93 -10.98
C LYS A 301 6.27 16.41 -11.13
N PHE A 302 5.06 15.86 -11.15
CA PHE A 302 4.83 14.41 -11.12
C PHE A 302 4.32 13.82 -12.45
N GLY A 303 4.04 14.66 -13.45
CA GLY A 303 3.65 14.24 -14.79
C GLY A 303 4.85 13.82 -15.65
N ASN A 304 5.81 13.07 -15.08
CA ASN A 304 6.96 12.58 -15.82
C ASN A 304 7.47 11.23 -15.27
N PRO A 305 8.15 10.41 -16.10
CA PRO A 305 8.65 9.09 -15.72
C PRO A 305 9.63 9.03 -14.55
N LYS A 306 10.32 10.13 -14.20
CA LYS A 306 11.33 10.12 -13.13
C LYS A 306 10.69 10.23 -11.74
N ASN A 307 9.52 10.85 -11.66
CA ASN A 307 8.88 11.21 -10.40
C ASN A 307 7.53 10.49 -10.21
N ASN A 308 7.09 9.66 -11.14
CA ASN A 308 5.81 8.97 -11.02
C ASN A 308 5.82 7.61 -11.70
N ILE A 309 5.35 6.60 -10.97
CA ILE A 309 5.37 5.20 -11.42
C ILE A 309 4.47 4.96 -12.64
N TYR A 310 3.31 5.62 -12.73
CA TYR A 310 2.41 5.46 -13.88
C TYR A 310 3.03 6.05 -15.15
N GLU A 311 3.61 7.23 -15.06
CA GLU A 311 4.31 7.84 -16.20
C GLU A 311 5.53 7.02 -16.62
N PHE A 312 6.24 6.43 -15.65
CA PHE A 312 7.31 5.49 -15.96
C PHE A 312 6.79 4.27 -16.73
N LEU A 313 5.80 3.56 -16.19
CA LEU A 313 5.26 2.35 -16.81
C LEU A 313 4.66 2.62 -18.19
N LYS A 314 4.04 3.78 -18.43
CA LYS A 314 3.59 4.21 -19.75
C LYS A 314 4.74 4.47 -20.74
N SER A 315 5.88 4.97 -20.24
CA SER A 315 7.03 5.30 -21.09
C SER A 315 7.77 4.05 -21.60
N ILE A 316 7.60 2.92 -20.93
CA ILE A 316 8.16 1.65 -21.36
C ILE A 316 7.34 1.16 -22.55
N LYS A 317 7.88 1.41 -23.74
CA LYS A 317 7.28 0.95 -25.00
C LYS A 317 7.00 -0.54 -24.90
N GLN A 318 5.76 -0.90 -25.24
CA GLN A 318 5.37 -2.27 -25.54
C GLN A 318 6.29 -2.75 -26.68
N LYS A 319 7.20 -3.66 -26.37
CA LYS A 319 7.89 -4.47 -27.39
C LYS A 319 7.08 -5.73 -27.60
#